data_AF-A0A4Q3SSH8-F1
#
_entry.id   AF-A0A4Q3SSH8-F1
#
_cell.length_a   1.000
_cell.length_b   1.000
_cell.length_c   1.000
_cell.angle_alpha   90.00
_cell.angle_beta   90.00
_cell.angle_gamma   90.00
#
_symmetry.space_group_name_H-M   'P 1'
#
loop_
_entity.id
_entity.type
_entity.pdbx_description
1 polymer ?
#
loop_
_entity_poly.entity_id
_entity_poly.type
_entity_poly.pdbx_seq_one_letter_code
_entity_poly.pdbx_strand_id
1 'polypeptide(L)'
;MKGVTYFVHVYYPGSWKLITDKCGWLFSEADNIVVSACHDDVIAEIRSSGFNLIIQKVTNKGKDIGGKLAGISYYNRFLQPSEYLAFLHDKISPQTLNPEYWFDQLYDIFSKEKFEKALEVLKKGRVGLAGSKGFLRNEWSAAKRSFNTTNDSILRELLSRYELVPSAYDYIGGTVFITRHDAFADFFRLNDPFSVRENLEEGNVLDLDEGTYTHSWERLLCLIPQAKGFKIAGI
;
A
#
# COMPACT_ATOMS: atom_id res chain seq x y z
N MET A 1 -11.08 -3.01 17.90
CA MET A 1 -11.10 -3.96 16.77
C MET A 1 -9.91 -4.90 16.94
N LYS A 2 -10.00 -6.16 16.49
CA LYS A 2 -8.87 -7.10 16.47
C LYS A 2 -8.79 -7.67 15.05
N GLY A 3 -7.62 -8.09 14.60
CA GLY A 3 -7.46 -8.71 13.29
C GLY A 3 -6.87 -7.79 12.21
N VAL A 4 -6.22 -6.67 12.55
CA VAL A 4 -5.59 -5.78 11.55
C VAL A 4 -4.11 -5.59 11.84
N THR A 5 -3.27 -5.88 10.84
CA THR A 5 -1.85 -5.50 10.83
C THR A 5 -1.63 -4.29 9.92
N TYR A 6 -0.92 -3.28 10.42
CA TYR A 6 -0.61 -2.06 9.68
C TYR A 6 0.82 -2.09 9.16
N PHE A 7 1.01 -1.83 7.88
CA PHE A 7 2.29 -1.59 7.22
C PHE A 7 2.40 -0.11 6.91
N VAL A 8 3.25 0.60 7.65
CA VAL A 8 3.46 2.04 7.47
C VAL A 8 4.88 2.26 6.96
N HIS A 9 5.01 2.90 5.80
CA HIS A 9 6.31 3.42 5.37
C HIS A 9 6.41 4.92 5.65
N VAL A 10 7.50 5.36 6.28
CA VAL A 10 7.73 6.78 6.58
C VAL A 10 9.11 7.17 6.08
N TYR A 11 9.16 8.13 5.16
CA TYR A 11 10.39 8.65 4.58
C TYR A 11 10.75 10.02 5.14
N TYR A 12 9.79 10.93 5.31
CA TYR A 12 10.06 12.31 5.69
C TYR A 12 9.89 12.57 7.20
N PRO A 13 10.78 13.37 7.81
CA PRO A 13 10.57 13.90 9.16
C PRO A 13 9.22 14.63 9.30
N GLY A 14 8.57 14.47 10.44
CA GLY A 14 7.25 15.02 10.76
C GLY A 14 6.07 14.25 10.15
N SER A 15 6.31 13.35 9.20
CA SER A 15 5.22 12.60 8.56
C SER A 15 4.61 11.55 9.49
N TRP A 16 5.38 11.00 10.42
CA TRP A 16 4.83 10.09 11.41
C TRP A 16 3.83 10.80 12.33
N LYS A 17 4.13 12.03 12.74
CA LYS A 17 3.16 12.87 13.46
C LYS A 17 1.89 13.13 12.65
N LEU A 18 2.01 13.49 11.36
CA LEU A 18 0.83 13.73 10.50
C LEU A 18 -0.05 12.48 10.37
N ILE A 19 0.57 11.31 10.20
CA ILE A 19 -0.13 10.02 10.14
C ILE A 19 -0.83 9.76 11.47
N THR A 20 -0.12 9.86 12.59
CA THR A 20 -0.67 9.53 13.92
C THR A 20 -1.73 10.53 14.40
N ASP A 21 -1.64 11.82 14.05
CA ASP A 21 -2.68 12.81 14.33
C ASP A 21 -4.01 12.43 13.65
N LYS A 22 -3.93 11.85 12.44
CA LYS A 22 -5.11 11.48 11.66
C LYS A 22 -5.66 10.08 11.96
N CYS A 23 -4.77 9.12 12.15
CA CYS A 23 -5.15 7.71 12.24
C CYS A 23 -4.58 6.98 13.48
N GLY A 24 -4.01 7.69 14.45
CA GLY A 24 -3.43 7.10 15.67
C GLY A 24 -4.44 6.31 16.52
N TRP A 25 -5.74 6.63 16.43
CA TRP A 25 -6.79 5.85 17.06
C TRP A 25 -6.84 4.40 16.53
N LEU A 26 -6.53 4.17 15.25
CA LEU A 26 -6.44 2.82 14.67
C LEU A 26 -5.29 2.02 15.25
N PHE A 27 -4.17 2.69 15.55
CA PHE A 27 -2.97 2.05 16.08
C PHE A 27 -3.17 1.52 17.50
N SER A 28 -4.04 2.15 18.29
CA SER A 28 -4.43 1.59 19.60
C SER A 28 -5.25 0.30 19.52
N GLU A 29 -5.81 -0.03 18.35
CA GLU A 29 -6.62 -1.22 18.12
C GLU A 29 -5.94 -2.23 17.17
N ALA A 30 -4.68 -2.01 16.82
CA ALA A 30 -3.93 -2.87 15.91
C ALA A 30 -3.49 -4.17 16.60
N ASP A 31 -3.46 -5.28 15.85
CA ASP A 31 -2.74 -6.48 16.30
C ASP A 31 -1.23 -6.22 16.24
N ASN A 32 -0.78 -5.65 15.12
CA ASN A 32 0.61 -5.33 14.86
C ASN A 32 0.70 -4.02 14.07
N ILE A 33 1.77 -3.26 14.33
CA ILE A 33 2.14 -2.09 13.54
C ILE A 33 3.60 -2.26 13.13
N VAL A 34 3.81 -2.52 11.84
CA VAL A 34 5.13 -2.65 11.25
C VAL A 34 5.45 -1.35 10.52
N VAL A 35 6.43 -0.61 11.04
CA VAL A 35 6.84 0.68 10.50
C VAL A 35 8.22 0.54 9.87
N SER A 36 8.34 0.86 8.59
CA SER A 36 9.61 0.87 7.88
C SER A 36 10.04 2.32 7.60
N ALA A 37 11.25 2.69 7.99
CA ALA A 37 11.78 4.03 7.80
C ALA A 37 13.24 4.02 7.33
N CYS A 38 13.63 5.07 6.60
CA CYS A 38 14.96 5.16 5.99
C CYS A 38 15.98 5.91 6.86
N HIS A 39 15.53 7.02 7.48
CA HIS A 39 16.42 7.97 8.15
C HIS A 39 16.34 7.84 9.69
N ASP A 40 17.46 8.10 10.35
CA ASP A 40 17.58 7.90 11.81
C ASP A 40 16.76 8.91 12.62
N ASP A 41 16.60 10.13 12.12
CA ASP A 41 15.74 11.16 12.70
C ASP A 41 14.25 10.77 12.63
N VAL A 42 13.80 10.21 11.50
CA VAL A 42 12.46 9.64 11.34
C VAL A 42 12.24 8.46 12.29
N ILE A 43 13.23 7.57 12.42
CA ILE A 43 13.17 6.45 13.38
C ILE A 43 13.08 6.96 14.82
N ALA A 44 13.81 8.02 15.17
CA ALA A 44 13.74 8.63 16.49
C ALA A 44 12.35 9.22 16.77
N GLU A 45 11.74 9.91 15.79
CA GLU A 45 10.36 10.40 15.86
C GLU A 45 9.37 9.24 16.13
N ILE A 46 9.45 8.17 15.34
CA ILE A 46 8.56 7.00 15.47
C ILE A 46 8.68 6.36 16.86
N ARG A 47 9.91 6.19 17.36
CA ARG A 47 10.16 5.61 18.70
C ARG A 47 9.58 6.42 19.83
N SER A 48 9.45 7.74 19.67
CA SER A 48 8.92 8.64 20.70
C SER A 48 7.38 8.60 20.85
N SER A 49 6.68 7.87 19.98
CA SER A 49 5.22 7.97 19.84
C SER A 49 4.38 7.20 20.86
N GLY A 50 4.99 6.36 21.70
CA GLY A 50 4.28 5.60 22.74
C GLY A 50 3.44 4.42 22.23
N PHE A 51 3.37 4.17 20.92
CA PHE A 51 2.77 2.95 20.36
C PHE A 51 3.71 1.75 20.50
N ASN A 52 3.13 0.55 20.56
CA ASN A 52 3.90 -0.69 20.47
C ASN A 52 4.20 -1.02 18.99
N LEU A 53 5.42 -0.73 18.55
CA LEU A 53 5.80 -0.73 17.12
C LEU A 53 6.91 -1.73 16.83
N ILE A 54 6.83 -2.39 15.68
CA ILE A 54 7.95 -3.10 15.06
C ILE A 54 8.58 -2.14 14.06
N ILE A 55 9.79 -1.64 14.39
CA ILE A 55 10.46 -0.64 13.58
C ILE A 55 11.57 -1.30 12.75
N GLN A 56 11.55 -1.08 11.44
CA GLN A 56 12.54 -1.57 10.49
C GLN A 56 13.28 -0.40 9.85
N LYS A 57 14.61 -0.37 9.99
CA LYS A 57 15.45 0.51 9.18
C LYS A 57 15.65 -0.13 7.81
N VAL A 58 15.24 0.56 6.75
CA VAL A 58 15.31 0.08 5.36
C VAL A 58 16.04 1.07 4.46
N THR A 59 16.59 0.61 3.33
CA THR A 59 17.08 1.55 2.30
C THR A 59 15.90 2.18 1.55
N ASN A 60 16.11 3.36 0.98
CA ASN A 60 15.12 4.06 0.15
C ASN A 60 15.02 3.43 -1.25
N LYS A 61 14.65 2.15 -1.31
CA LYS A 61 14.44 1.41 -2.54
C LYS A 61 12.95 1.20 -2.73
N GLY A 62 12.41 1.81 -3.77
CA GLY A 62 11.00 1.88 -4.10
C GLY A 62 10.21 2.65 -3.06
N LYS A 63 10.58 3.90 -2.75
CA LYS A 63 10.02 4.73 -1.66
C LYS A 63 8.57 4.40 -1.28
N ASP A 64 7.60 4.53 -2.18
CA ASP A 64 6.18 4.39 -1.86
C ASP A 64 5.74 2.93 -1.53
N ILE A 65 6.52 1.90 -1.87
CA ILE A 65 6.15 0.48 -1.77
C ILE A 65 7.18 -0.46 -1.11
N GLY A 66 8.46 -0.15 -1.22
CA GLY A 66 9.56 -1.02 -0.80
C GLY A 66 9.69 -1.18 0.70
N GLY A 67 9.33 -0.15 1.48
CA GLY A 67 9.15 -0.29 2.92
C GLY A 67 8.03 -1.28 3.26
N LYS A 68 6.89 -1.18 2.58
CA LYS A 68 5.75 -2.10 2.77
C LYS A 68 6.12 -3.54 2.42
N LEU A 69 6.90 -3.77 1.35
CA LEU A 69 7.40 -5.09 1.01
C LEU A 69 8.33 -5.68 2.08
N ALA A 70 9.23 -4.86 2.65
CA ALA A 70 10.05 -5.28 3.79
C ALA A 70 9.19 -5.64 5.02
N GLY A 71 8.12 -4.87 5.25
CA GLY A 71 7.12 -5.15 6.27
C GLY A 71 6.37 -6.47 6.04
N ILE A 72 5.89 -6.72 4.82
CA ILE A 72 5.22 -7.98 4.44
C ILE A 72 6.16 -9.17 4.65
N SER A 73 7.44 -9.05 4.26
CA SER A 73 8.41 -10.13 4.46
C SER A 73 8.59 -10.48 5.94
N TYR A 74 8.67 -9.47 6.81
CA TYR A 74 8.74 -9.69 8.25
C TYR A 74 7.45 -10.31 8.79
N TYR A 75 6.29 -9.78 8.40
CA TYR A 75 4.98 -10.31 8.80
C TYR A 75 4.83 -11.79 8.45
N ASN A 76 5.16 -12.18 7.22
CA ASN A 76 5.06 -13.58 6.77
C ASN A 76 5.98 -14.55 7.54
N ARG A 77 7.09 -14.05 8.13
CA ARG A 77 8.10 -14.88 8.80
C ARG A 77 7.90 -14.96 10.31
N PHE A 78 7.43 -13.88 10.93
CA PHE A 78 7.51 -13.72 12.38
C PHE A 78 6.17 -13.45 13.06
N LEU A 79 5.14 -13.04 12.31
CA LEU A 79 3.86 -12.65 12.90
C LEU A 79 2.79 -13.70 12.62
N GLN A 80 1.82 -13.79 13.52
CA GLN A 80 0.61 -14.55 13.27
C GLN A 80 -0.25 -13.80 12.24
N PRO A 81 -0.87 -14.51 11.28
CA PRO A 81 -1.69 -13.85 10.28
C PRO A 81 -2.88 -13.08 10.89
N SER A 82 -2.99 -11.80 10.55
CA SER A 82 -4.19 -10.99 10.81
C SER A 82 -5.26 -11.25 9.75
N GLU A 83 -6.52 -10.92 10.04
CA GLU A 83 -7.62 -11.04 9.07
C GLU A 83 -7.47 -10.01 7.94
N TYR A 84 -7.05 -8.81 8.29
CA TYR A 84 -6.87 -7.67 7.41
C TYR A 84 -5.45 -7.10 7.51
N LEU A 85 -5.01 -6.52 6.41
CA LEU A 85 -3.76 -5.77 6.31
C LEU A 85 -4.10 -4.35 5.87
N ALA A 86 -3.49 -3.34 6.50
CA ALA A 86 -3.65 -1.94 6.13
C ALA A 86 -2.31 -1.38 5.67
N PHE A 87 -2.30 -0.72 4.51
CA PHE A 87 -1.12 -0.11 3.91
C PHE A 87 -1.21 1.40 4.00
N LEU A 88 -0.18 2.02 4.56
CA LEU A 88 -0.06 3.46 4.74
C LEU A 88 1.34 3.91 4.36
N HIS A 89 1.47 5.15 3.90
CA HIS A 89 2.76 5.81 3.78
C HIS A 89 2.62 7.31 3.74
N ASP A 90 3.71 7.99 4.02
CA ASP A 90 3.77 9.44 3.91
C ASP A 90 3.61 9.90 2.45
N LYS A 91 2.80 10.93 2.24
CA LYS A 91 2.64 11.55 0.92
C LYS A 91 2.93 13.03 1.00
N ILE A 92 4.16 13.39 0.67
CA ILE A 92 4.54 14.77 0.35
C ILE A 92 4.70 14.83 -1.16
N SER A 93 3.69 15.38 -1.85
CA SER A 93 3.82 15.67 -3.28
C SER A 93 4.23 17.13 -3.45
N PRO A 94 5.46 17.41 -3.91
CA PRO A 94 5.90 18.78 -4.17
C PRO A 94 5.20 19.41 -5.40
N GLN A 95 4.42 18.62 -6.15
CA GLN A 95 3.80 19.02 -7.42
C GLN A 95 2.34 19.46 -7.27
N THR A 96 1.72 19.23 -6.11
CA THR A 96 0.35 19.69 -5.85
C THR A 96 0.35 21.06 -5.19
N LEU A 97 -0.53 21.93 -5.67
CA LEU A 97 -0.78 23.24 -5.06
C LEU A 97 -1.36 23.15 -3.64
N ASN A 98 -1.90 21.98 -3.26
CA ASN A 98 -2.46 21.73 -1.93
C ASN A 98 -2.12 20.29 -1.46
N PRO A 99 -0.92 20.08 -0.89
CA PRO A 99 -0.47 18.75 -0.43
C PRO A 99 -1.30 18.22 0.74
N GLU A 100 -1.78 19.10 1.62
CA GLU A 100 -2.63 18.73 2.76
C GLU A 100 -3.95 18.14 2.29
N TYR A 101 -4.61 18.76 1.30
CA TYR A 101 -5.86 18.24 0.74
C TYR A 101 -5.70 16.84 0.14
N TRP A 102 -4.60 16.58 -0.56
CA TRP A 102 -4.35 15.26 -1.15
C TRP A 102 -4.10 14.18 -0.09
N PHE A 103 -3.29 14.50 0.91
CA PHE A 103 -3.12 13.63 2.07
C PHE A 103 -4.48 13.38 2.73
N ASP A 104 -5.30 14.43 2.82
CA ASP A 104 -6.57 14.33 3.51
C ASP A 104 -7.56 13.39 2.84
N GLN A 105 -7.71 13.51 1.53
CA GLN A 105 -8.59 12.64 0.77
C GLN A 105 -8.08 11.19 0.69
N LEU A 106 -6.76 11.00 0.64
CA LEU A 106 -6.15 9.67 0.56
C LEU A 106 -6.37 8.90 1.87
N TYR A 107 -6.16 9.57 3.00
CA TYR A 107 -6.32 9.01 4.34
C TYR A 107 -7.76 8.98 4.85
N ASP A 108 -8.71 9.54 4.11
CA ASP A 108 -10.12 9.58 4.50
C ASP A 108 -10.72 8.17 4.73
N ILE A 109 -10.21 7.15 4.04
CA ILE A 109 -10.54 5.73 4.28
C ILE A 109 -10.31 5.29 5.73
N PHE A 110 -9.41 5.96 6.44
CA PHE A 110 -9.05 5.69 7.84
C PHE A 110 -9.78 6.60 8.84
N SER A 111 -10.77 7.39 8.40
CA SER A 111 -11.78 7.93 9.29
C SER A 111 -12.61 6.79 9.90
N LYS A 112 -13.11 6.97 11.14
CA LYS A 112 -13.79 5.90 11.87
C LYS A 112 -14.93 5.25 11.08
N GLU A 113 -15.83 6.07 10.56
CA GLU A 113 -16.98 5.59 9.78
C GLU A 113 -16.56 4.84 8.51
N LYS A 114 -15.60 5.39 7.74
CA LYS A 114 -15.16 4.76 6.49
C LYS A 114 -14.34 3.49 6.73
N PHE A 115 -13.56 3.46 7.79
CA PHE A 115 -12.80 2.28 8.19
C PHE A 115 -13.74 1.13 8.56
N GLU A 116 -14.73 1.39 9.42
CA GLU A 116 -15.75 0.40 9.80
C GLU A 116 -16.50 -0.12 8.57
N LYS A 117 -16.93 0.78 7.67
CA LYS A 117 -17.57 0.42 6.40
C LYS A 117 -16.65 -0.40 5.49
N ALA A 118 -15.36 -0.08 5.44
CA ALA A 118 -14.38 -0.83 4.65
C ALA A 118 -14.27 -2.28 5.17
N LEU A 119 -14.16 -2.47 6.49
CA LEU A 119 -14.13 -3.81 7.09
C LEU A 119 -15.42 -4.59 6.81
N GLU A 120 -16.59 -3.95 6.92
CA GLU A 120 -17.86 -4.60 6.57
C GLU A 120 -17.90 -5.08 5.12
N VAL A 121 -17.41 -4.26 4.19
CA VAL A 121 -17.39 -4.58 2.75
C VAL A 121 -16.42 -5.74 2.47
N LEU A 122 -15.25 -5.73 3.10
CA LEU A 122 -14.26 -6.82 2.96
C LEU A 122 -14.81 -8.15 3.52
N LYS A 123 -15.53 -8.10 4.64
CA LYS A 123 -16.16 -9.28 5.26
C LYS A 123 -17.26 -9.91 4.40
N LYS A 124 -17.97 -9.12 3.59
CA LYS A 124 -19.09 -9.58 2.72
C LYS A 124 -18.62 -10.36 1.46
N GLY A 125 -17.31 -10.56 1.28
CA GLY A 125 -16.76 -11.75 0.61
C GLY A 125 -16.20 -11.56 -0.81
N ARG A 126 -16.79 -10.69 -1.64
CA ARG A 126 -16.27 -10.46 -3.02
C ARG A 126 -15.25 -9.34 -3.13
N VAL A 127 -15.09 -8.53 -2.09
CA VAL A 127 -14.11 -7.45 -2.07
C VAL A 127 -12.85 -7.94 -1.35
N GLY A 128 -11.72 -7.77 -2.00
CA GLY A 128 -10.40 -8.11 -1.46
C GLY A 128 -9.66 -6.90 -0.93
N LEU A 129 -9.96 -5.71 -1.46
CA LEU A 129 -9.28 -4.46 -1.15
C LEU A 129 -10.27 -3.29 -1.12
N ALA A 130 -10.14 -2.41 -0.15
CA ALA A 130 -10.92 -1.20 0.01
C ALA A 130 -10.02 0.02 0.22
N GLY A 131 -10.27 1.10 -0.52
CA GLY A 131 -9.51 2.36 -0.42
C GLY A 131 -10.42 3.58 -0.60
N SER A 132 -9.83 4.77 -0.56
CA SER A 132 -10.57 6.01 -0.77
C SER A 132 -11.19 6.05 -2.18
N LYS A 133 -12.51 6.28 -2.28
CA LYS A 133 -13.22 6.31 -3.57
C LYS A 133 -12.64 7.32 -4.55
N GLY A 134 -12.16 8.46 -4.06
CA GLY A 134 -11.54 9.51 -4.89
C GLY A 134 -10.27 9.06 -5.61
N PHE A 135 -9.64 7.99 -5.13
CA PHE A 135 -8.39 7.42 -5.64
C PHE A 135 -8.58 6.08 -6.35
N LEU A 136 -9.81 5.58 -6.45
CA LEU A 136 -10.12 4.44 -7.30
C LEU A 136 -9.99 4.85 -8.78
N ARG A 137 -9.16 4.12 -9.52
CA ARG A 137 -8.80 4.40 -10.90
C ARG A 137 -8.78 3.12 -11.73
N ASN A 138 -8.95 3.27 -13.04
CA ASN A 138 -8.77 2.21 -14.03
C ASN A 138 -8.11 2.83 -15.26
N GLU A 139 -6.88 2.39 -15.56
CA GLU A 139 -6.11 2.88 -16.71
C GLU A 139 -6.22 1.94 -17.92
N TRP A 140 -6.89 0.78 -17.81
CA TRP A 140 -6.93 -0.22 -18.87
C TRP A 140 -7.90 0.12 -20.00
N SER A 141 -7.40 0.03 -21.23
CA SER A 141 -8.18 0.11 -22.46
C SER A 141 -8.39 -1.28 -23.04
N ALA A 142 -9.62 -1.80 -22.98
CA ALA A 142 -9.96 -3.08 -23.60
C ALA A 142 -9.77 -3.05 -25.13
N ALA A 143 -10.03 -1.91 -25.78
CA ALA A 143 -9.89 -1.76 -27.23
C ALA A 143 -8.42 -1.84 -27.70
N LYS A 144 -7.51 -1.18 -26.97
CA LYS A 144 -6.07 -1.22 -27.27
C LYS A 144 -5.37 -2.42 -26.63
N ARG A 145 -6.08 -3.14 -25.76
CA ARG A 145 -5.55 -4.16 -24.84
C ARG A 145 -4.32 -3.64 -24.11
N SER A 146 -4.32 -2.38 -23.64
CA SER A 146 -3.18 -1.67 -23.03
C SER A 146 -3.61 -0.77 -21.87
N PHE A 147 -2.68 -0.41 -21.00
CA PHE A 147 -2.86 0.65 -20.01
C PHE A 147 -2.58 2.02 -20.63
N ASN A 148 -3.39 3.02 -20.30
CA ASN A 148 -3.24 4.42 -20.70
C ASN A 148 -2.33 5.15 -19.69
N THR A 149 -1.08 4.72 -19.56
CA THR A 149 -0.05 5.27 -18.65
C THR A 149 1.34 5.03 -19.24
N THR A 150 2.34 5.78 -18.79
CA THR A 150 3.77 5.56 -19.09
C THR A 150 4.28 4.20 -18.59
N ASN A 151 3.55 3.57 -17.67
CA ASN A 151 3.88 2.27 -17.08
C ASN A 151 3.35 1.03 -17.86
N ASP A 152 2.72 1.18 -19.04
CA ASP A 152 2.07 0.05 -19.75
C ASP A 152 3.01 -1.14 -19.99
N SER A 153 4.21 -0.88 -20.49
CA SER A 153 5.20 -1.92 -20.81
C SER A 153 5.60 -2.72 -19.56
N ILE A 154 5.96 -2.02 -18.48
CA ILE A 154 6.37 -2.61 -17.20
C ILE A 154 5.22 -3.38 -16.56
N LEU A 155 3.99 -2.83 -16.56
CA LEU A 155 2.83 -3.51 -15.98
C LEU A 155 2.54 -4.83 -16.70
N ARG A 156 2.58 -4.85 -18.03
CA ARG A 156 2.40 -6.09 -18.79
C ARG A 156 3.51 -7.09 -18.53
N GLU A 157 4.74 -6.62 -18.47
CA GLU A 157 5.89 -7.46 -18.13
C GLU A 157 5.69 -8.11 -16.75
N LEU A 158 5.31 -7.34 -15.74
CA LEU A 158 5.06 -7.85 -14.39
C LEU A 158 3.88 -8.81 -14.34
N LEU A 159 2.76 -8.48 -15.01
CA LEU A 159 1.62 -9.39 -15.11
C LEU A 159 2.01 -10.72 -15.75
N SER A 160 2.81 -10.69 -16.82
CA SER A 160 3.34 -11.90 -17.45
C SER A 160 4.31 -12.65 -16.55
N ARG A 161 5.26 -11.95 -15.90
CA ARG A 161 6.30 -12.52 -15.04
C ARG A 161 5.71 -13.29 -13.87
N TYR A 162 4.63 -12.78 -13.29
CA TYR A 162 3.94 -13.40 -12.15
C TYR A 162 2.71 -14.21 -12.54
N GLU A 163 2.48 -14.43 -13.84
CA GLU A 163 1.34 -15.18 -14.38
C GLU A 163 -0.02 -14.68 -13.85
N LEU A 164 -0.13 -13.36 -13.63
CA LEU A 164 -1.32 -12.73 -13.10
C LEU A 164 -2.30 -12.44 -14.25
N VAL A 165 -3.53 -12.94 -14.11
CA VAL A 165 -4.65 -12.64 -15.01
C VAL A 165 -5.78 -11.98 -14.21
N PRO A 166 -5.71 -10.65 -13.98
CA PRO A 166 -6.72 -9.93 -13.22
C PRO A 166 -8.09 -9.97 -13.90
N SER A 167 -9.17 -10.18 -13.14
CA SER A 167 -10.54 -10.09 -13.67
C SER A 167 -10.97 -8.65 -13.99
N ALA A 168 -10.26 -7.67 -13.44
CA ALA A 168 -10.41 -6.24 -13.67
C ALA A 168 -9.07 -5.54 -13.38
N TYR A 169 -8.95 -4.28 -13.77
CA TYR A 169 -7.70 -3.49 -13.70
C TYR A 169 -7.86 -2.24 -12.84
N ASP A 170 -8.74 -2.33 -11.84
CA ASP A 170 -8.94 -1.22 -10.90
C ASP A 170 -7.73 -1.14 -9.95
N TYR A 171 -7.40 0.06 -9.47
CA TYR A 171 -6.40 0.24 -8.42
C TYR A 171 -6.71 1.47 -7.56
N ILE A 172 -6.15 1.49 -6.34
CA ILE A 172 -6.19 2.65 -5.45
C ILE A 172 -4.87 3.41 -5.61
N GLY A 173 -4.93 4.60 -6.19
CA GLY A 173 -3.77 5.46 -6.36
C GLY A 173 -3.13 5.82 -5.01
N GLY A 174 -1.80 5.83 -4.97
CA GLY A 174 -1.04 6.20 -3.79
C GLY A 174 -0.99 5.13 -2.71
N THR A 175 -1.34 3.87 -2.96
CA THR A 175 -1.05 2.73 -2.06
C THR A 175 -1.43 2.96 -0.58
N VAL A 176 -2.62 3.52 -0.35
CA VAL A 176 -3.25 3.70 0.96
C VAL A 176 -4.59 3.01 0.93
N PHE A 177 -4.66 1.80 1.50
CA PHE A 177 -5.84 0.94 1.44
C PHE A 177 -5.81 -0.14 2.52
N ILE A 178 -6.93 -0.83 2.69
CA ILE A 178 -7.09 -2.02 3.54
C ILE A 178 -7.40 -3.21 2.64
N THR A 179 -6.87 -4.37 2.96
CA THR A 179 -7.06 -5.60 2.19
C THR A 179 -7.28 -6.77 3.13
N ARG A 180 -7.86 -7.86 2.61
CA ARG A 180 -7.88 -9.14 3.32
C ARG A 180 -6.51 -9.79 3.22
N HIS A 181 -6.07 -10.44 4.29
CA HIS A 181 -4.81 -11.19 4.27
C HIS A 181 -4.80 -12.27 3.17
N ASP A 182 -5.90 -13.02 3.02
CA ASP A 182 -6.02 -14.09 2.03
C ASP A 182 -5.96 -13.60 0.57
N ALA A 183 -6.21 -12.31 0.32
CA ALA A 183 -6.05 -11.69 -0.99
C ALA A 183 -4.58 -11.64 -1.45
N PHE A 184 -3.64 -11.67 -0.50
CA PHE A 184 -2.20 -11.60 -0.76
C PHE A 184 -1.41 -12.84 -0.34
N ALA A 185 -1.95 -13.64 0.58
CA ALA A 185 -1.22 -14.73 1.24
C ALA A 185 -0.52 -15.68 0.25
N ASP A 186 -1.24 -16.21 -0.74
CA ASP A 186 -0.65 -17.14 -1.71
C ASP A 186 0.41 -16.50 -2.58
N PHE A 187 0.18 -15.24 -3.00
CA PHE A 187 1.12 -14.53 -3.86
C PHE A 187 2.46 -14.34 -3.17
N PHE A 188 2.47 -13.79 -1.94
CA PHE A 188 3.72 -13.52 -1.21
C PHE A 188 4.29 -14.76 -0.50
N ARG A 189 3.54 -15.87 -0.45
CA ARG A 189 4.10 -17.18 -0.09
C ARG A 189 4.98 -17.75 -1.20
N LEU A 190 4.60 -17.52 -2.46
CA LEU A 190 5.32 -18.00 -3.65
C LEU A 190 6.39 -17.01 -4.13
N ASN A 191 6.16 -15.72 -3.91
CA ASN A 191 7.03 -14.64 -4.36
C ASN A 191 7.54 -13.87 -3.14
N ASP A 192 8.81 -14.07 -2.77
CA ASP A 192 9.38 -13.39 -1.61
C ASP A 192 9.37 -11.87 -1.81
N PRO A 193 8.81 -11.09 -0.86
CA PRO A 193 8.73 -9.64 -1.00
C PRO A 193 10.09 -8.94 -1.15
N PHE A 194 11.20 -9.51 -0.67
CA PHE A 194 12.52 -8.91 -0.90
C PHE A 194 12.99 -9.09 -2.33
N SER A 195 12.74 -10.24 -2.96
CA SER A 195 13.04 -10.44 -4.39
C SER A 195 12.26 -9.46 -5.28
N VAL A 196 11.02 -9.13 -4.90
CA VAL A 196 10.29 -8.04 -5.55
C VAL A 196 11.01 -6.70 -5.36
N ARG A 197 11.34 -6.37 -4.12
CA ARG A 197 11.97 -5.10 -3.73
C ARG A 197 13.32 -4.87 -4.42
N GLU A 198 14.06 -5.93 -4.75
CA GLU A 198 15.35 -5.86 -5.45
C GLU A 198 15.27 -5.20 -6.83
N ASN A 199 14.10 -5.22 -7.49
CA ASN A 199 13.91 -4.66 -8.82
C ASN A 199 13.35 -3.24 -8.81
N LEU A 200 13.12 -2.64 -7.64
CA LEU A 200 12.60 -1.29 -7.52
C LEU A 200 13.73 -0.25 -7.62
N GLU A 201 13.40 0.95 -8.10
CA GLU A 201 14.35 2.05 -8.20
C GLU A 201 14.79 2.58 -6.82
N GLU A 202 15.97 3.18 -6.74
CA GLU A 202 16.40 3.90 -5.55
C GLU A 202 15.91 5.35 -5.56
N GLY A 203 15.59 5.90 -4.39
CA GLY A 203 15.22 7.30 -4.26
C GLY A 203 13.73 7.58 -4.49
N ASN A 204 13.43 8.87 -4.67
CA ASN A 204 12.11 9.36 -5.04
C ASN A 204 12.04 9.49 -6.56
N VAL A 205 11.53 8.44 -7.23
CA VAL A 205 11.38 8.42 -8.70
C VAL A 205 10.03 8.96 -9.12
N LEU A 206 9.99 9.59 -10.31
CA LEU A 206 8.78 10.08 -10.97
C LEU A 206 8.58 9.31 -12.27
N ASP A 207 7.34 9.18 -12.74
CA ASP A 207 6.98 8.44 -13.96
C ASP A 207 6.38 9.32 -15.06
N LEU A 208 6.76 10.61 -15.10
CA LEU A 208 6.19 11.61 -16.01
C LEU A 208 6.50 11.32 -17.48
N ASP A 209 7.74 10.91 -17.78
CA ASP A 209 8.22 10.68 -19.15
C ASP A 209 8.43 9.19 -19.46
N GLU A 210 8.81 8.40 -18.45
CA GLU A 210 9.07 6.97 -18.55
C GLU A 210 8.46 6.25 -17.34
N GLY A 211 7.89 5.06 -17.56
CA GLY A 211 7.35 4.24 -16.47
C GLY A 211 8.42 3.79 -15.49
N THR A 212 8.02 3.51 -14.24
CA THR A 212 8.92 2.97 -13.22
C THR A 212 8.34 1.70 -12.59
N TYR A 213 9.22 0.80 -12.16
CA TYR A 213 8.84 -0.38 -11.40
C TYR A 213 8.14 -0.02 -10.11
N THR A 214 8.58 1.03 -9.41
CA THR A 214 7.95 1.51 -8.18
C THR A 214 6.47 1.82 -8.40
N HIS A 215 6.13 2.67 -9.37
CA HIS A 215 4.74 3.05 -9.66
C HIS A 215 3.93 1.91 -10.30
N SER A 216 4.60 1.02 -11.06
CA SER A 216 3.97 -0.19 -11.58
C SER A 216 3.59 -1.17 -10.46
N TRP A 217 4.42 -1.30 -9.43
CA TRP A 217 4.14 -2.15 -8.26
C TRP A 217 3.04 -1.63 -7.37
N GLU A 218 2.89 -0.31 -7.23
CA GLU A 218 1.72 0.28 -6.54
C GLU A 218 0.40 -0.20 -7.16
N ARG A 219 0.33 -0.24 -8.50
CA ARG A 219 -0.81 -0.77 -9.24
C ARG A 219 -0.89 -2.28 -9.09
N LEU A 220 0.24 -2.99 -9.24
CA LEU A 220 0.28 -4.45 -9.16
C LEU A 220 -0.23 -4.99 -7.82
N LEU A 221 0.03 -4.31 -6.69
CA LEU A 221 -0.56 -4.67 -5.40
C LEU A 221 -2.09 -4.70 -5.44
N CYS A 222 -2.73 -3.82 -6.21
CA CYS A 222 -4.18 -3.85 -6.39
C CYS A 222 -4.64 -4.92 -7.40
N LEU A 223 -3.79 -5.29 -8.35
CA LEU A 223 -4.09 -6.30 -9.36
C LEU A 223 -3.95 -7.73 -8.84
N ILE A 224 -3.08 -8.00 -7.86
CA ILE A 224 -2.92 -9.33 -7.25
C ILE A 224 -4.25 -9.87 -6.67
N PRO A 225 -5.01 -9.13 -5.83
CA PRO A 225 -6.33 -9.57 -5.39
C PRO A 225 -7.30 -9.85 -6.54
N GLN A 226 -7.27 -9.04 -7.59
CA GLN A 226 -8.15 -9.20 -8.75
C GLN A 226 -7.79 -10.43 -9.60
N ALA A 227 -6.52 -10.84 -9.63
CA ALA A 227 -6.11 -12.12 -10.23
C ALA A 227 -6.64 -13.32 -9.44
N LYS A 228 -6.94 -13.15 -8.14
CA LYS A 228 -7.64 -14.15 -7.31
C LYS A 228 -9.17 -14.04 -7.38
N GLY A 229 -9.71 -13.18 -8.25
CA GLY A 229 -11.16 -12.98 -8.43
C GLY A 229 -11.81 -12.03 -7.42
N PHE A 230 -11.02 -11.33 -6.60
CA PHE A 230 -11.56 -10.28 -5.73
C PHE A 230 -11.83 -8.99 -6.49
N LYS A 231 -12.73 -8.16 -5.95
CA LYS A 231 -12.98 -6.79 -6.41
C LYS A 231 -12.28 -5.78 -5.51
N ILE A 232 -12.13 -4.56 -6.03
CA ILE A 232 -11.73 -3.37 -5.26
C ILE A 232 -12.96 -2.51 -4.99
N ALA A 233 -13.07 -1.98 -3.76
CA ALA A 233 -14.10 -1.03 -3.38
C ALA A 233 -13.50 0.36 -3.09
N GLY A 234 -14.12 1.39 -3.67
CA GLY A 234 -13.92 2.77 -3.24
C GLY A 234 -14.96 3.14 -2.19
N ILE A 235 -14.52 3.52 -1.00
CA ILE A 235 -15.39 3.88 0.15
C ILE A 235 -15.63 5.38 0.26
#